data_AF-E3QTM1-F1
#
_entry.id   AF-E3QTM1-F1
#
_cell.length_a   1.000
_cell.length_b   1.000
_cell.length_c   1.000
_cell.angle_alpha   90.00
_cell.angle_beta   90.00
_cell.angle_gamma   90.00
#
_symmetry.space_group_name_H-M   'P 1'
#
loop_
_entity.id
_entity.type
_entity.pdbx_description
1 polymer ?
#
loop_
_entity_poly.entity_id
_entity_poly.type
_entity_poly.pdbx_seq_one_letter_code
_entity_poly.pdbx_strand_id
1 'polypeptide(L)'
;MHLTNIAVLFLATWLAAAQTVVTITQGPPSPTAEPEWTSDDTFTSAVLNSTNTYRKQHNASDMSWNDTLAGFAADYLDDMPGDSCDFEHSGGPYGENLAKGYHNATRSVEAWGDERDDYNFHRGEFDEETGHFTQLVWKNTTDVGCDRKLCDDGQWYLVCEYWPRGNIIGQFVEQVQEESFGASSAPGIPLGVVVIVSCWMLA
;
A
#
# COMPACT_ATOMS: atom_id res chain seq x y z
N MET A 1 -65.86 6.68 -63.51
CA MET A 1 -64.51 6.28 -63.06
C MET A 1 -64.16 7.12 -61.85
N HIS A 2 -64.36 6.61 -60.64
CA HIS A 2 -63.81 7.23 -59.42
C HIS A 2 -63.43 6.10 -58.46
N LEU A 3 -62.14 5.83 -58.38
CA LEU A 3 -61.54 4.92 -57.41
C LEU A 3 -61.09 5.78 -56.22
N THR A 4 -61.69 5.57 -55.05
CA THR A 4 -61.24 6.17 -53.79
C THR A 4 -60.19 5.25 -53.18
N ASN A 5 -58.95 5.76 -53.07
CA ASN A 5 -57.85 5.08 -52.38
C ASN A 5 -58.10 5.08 -50.87
N ILE A 6 -58.26 3.89 -50.28
CA ILE A 6 -58.29 3.70 -48.82
C ILE A 6 -56.86 3.40 -48.39
N ALA A 7 -56.22 4.35 -47.71
CA ALA A 7 -54.93 4.13 -47.06
C ALA A 7 -55.15 3.38 -45.74
N VAL A 8 -54.68 2.14 -45.67
CA VAL A 8 -54.70 1.32 -44.45
C VAL A 8 -53.47 1.69 -43.62
N LEU A 9 -53.67 2.39 -42.51
CA LEU A 9 -52.62 2.75 -41.56
C LEU A 9 -52.30 1.53 -40.68
N PHE A 10 -51.12 0.93 -40.88
CA PHE A 10 -50.61 -0.12 -39.99
C PHE A 10 -49.91 0.52 -38.77
N LEU A 11 -50.56 0.45 -37.60
CA LEU A 11 -49.95 0.79 -36.31
C LEU A 11 -49.03 -0.35 -35.88
N ALA A 12 -47.72 -0.17 -36.05
CA ALA A 12 -46.71 -1.08 -35.50
C ALA A 12 -46.56 -0.81 -33.99
N THR A 13 -47.05 -1.72 -33.15
CA THR A 13 -46.84 -1.66 -31.71
C THR A 13 -45.45 -2.19 -31.37
N TRP A 14 -44.56 -1.28 -30.97
CA TRP A 14 -43.22 -1.63 -30.52
C TRP A 14 -43.29 -2.13 -29.07
N LEU A 15 -43.17 -3.44 -28.88
CA LEU A 15 -43.00 -4.05 -27.55
C LEU A 15 -41.55 -3.82 -27.10
N ALA A 16 -41.34 -2.83 -26.24
CA ALA A 16 -40.09 -2.68 -25.51
C ALA A 16 -40.00 -3.81 -24.47
N ALA A 17 -39.15 -4.81 -24.72
CA ALA A 17 -38.84 -5.82 -23.72
C ALA A 17 -37.95 -5.19 -22.63
N ALA A 18 -38.49 -5.05 -21.42
CA ALA A 18 -37.69 -4.63 -20.26
C ALA A 18 -36.72 -5.76 -19.88
N GLN A 19 -35.44 -5.57 -20.14
CA GLN A 19 -34.40 -6.51 -19.70
C GLN A 19 -34.13 -6.29 -18.21
N THR A 20 -34.29 -7.36 -17.43
CA THR A 20 -33.99 -7.36 -16.00
C THR A 20 -32.48 -7.55 -15.83
N VAL A 21 -31.76 -6.46 -15.55
CA VAL A 21 -30.34 -6.55 -15.17
C VAL A 21 -30.29 -7.03 -13.71
N VAL A 22 -29.89 -8.27 -13.51
CA VAL A 22 -29.67 -8.84 -12.18
C VAL A 22 -28.26 -8.47 -11.73
N THR A 23 -28.15 -7.42 -10.93
CA THR A 23 -26.90 -7.06 -10.27
C THR A 23 -26.68 -8.04 -9.11
N ILE A 24 -25.76 -9.00 -9.28
CA ILE A 24 -25.31 -9.87 -8.18
C ILE A 24 -24.32 -9.08 -7.34
N THR A 25 -24.75 -8.64 -6.17
CA THR A 25 -23.88 -8.04 -5.16
C THR A 25 -23.08 -9.18 -4.50
N GLN A 26 -21.86 -9.42 -4.96
CA GLN A 26 -20.95 -10.32 -4.27
C GLN A 26 -20.52 -9.65 -2.95
N GLY A 27 -20.41 -10.44 -1.87
CA GLY A 27 -19.84 -9.95 -0.62
C GLY A 27 -18.38 -9.51 -0.82
N PRO A 28 -17.78 -8.82 0.16
CA PRO A 28 -16.35 -8.54 0.11
C PRO A 28 -15.57 -9.83 -0.15
N PRO A 29 -14.51 -9.81 -0.98
CA PRO A 29 -13.70 -10.99 -1.20
C PRO A 29 -13.20 -11.50 0.15
N SER A 30 -13.10 -12.82 0.28
CA SER A 30 -12.35 -13.39 1.41
C SER A 30 -10.90 -12.88 1.32
N PRO A 31 -10.21 -12.60 2.45
CA PRO A 31 -8.79 -12.24 2.44
C PRO A 31 -7.95 -13.23 1.62
N THR A 32 -8.35 -14.49 1.54
CA THR A 32 -7.70 -15.52 0.71
C THR A 32 -7.83 -15.30 -0.80
N ALA A 33 -8.88 -14.60 -1.26
CA ALA A 33 -9.19 -14.36 -2.67
C ALA A 33 -8.88 -12.92 -3.13
N GLU A 34 -8.27 -12.09 -2.29
CA GLU A 34 -7.93 -10.72 -2.65
C GLU A 34 -6.94 -10.69 -3.84
N PRO A 35 -7.17 -9.83 -4.86
CA PRO A 35 -6.32 -9.77 -6.05
C PRO A 35 -4.86 -9.45 -5.72
N GLU A 36 -4.61 -8.61 -4.70
CA GLU A 36 -3.26 -8.28 -4.26
C GLU A 36 -2.49 -9.49 -3.71
N TRP A 37 -3.16 -10.58 -3.35
CA TRP A 37 -2.50 -11.81 -2.96
C TRP A 37 -2.45 -12.85 -4.07
N THR A 38 -3.43 -12.85 -4.96
CA THR A 38 -3.62 -13.92 -5.96
C THR A 38 -3.10 -13.58 -7.36
N SER A 39 -2.73 -12.33 -7.62
CA SER A 39 -2.22 -11.84 -8.91
C SER A 39 -0.86 -11.17 -8.74
N ASP A 40 0.18 -11.68 -9.41
CA ASP A 40 1.55 -11.20 -9.27
C ASP A 40 1.71 -9.73 -9.69
N ASP A 41 1.07 -9.31 -10.78
CA ASP A 41 1.10 -7.92 -11.24
C ASP A 41 0.46 -6.96 -10.22
N THR A 42 -0.66 -7.39 -9.62
CA THR A 42 -1.39 -6.60 -8.62
C THR A 42 -0.61 -6.54 -7.31
N PHE A 43 -0.06 -7.68 -6.87
CA PHE A 43 0.82 -7.78 -5.71
C PHE A 43 2.04 -6.86 -5.83
N THR A 44 2.79 -7.00 -6.93
CA THR A 44 4.00 -6.22 -7.21
C THR A 44 3.69 -4.73 -7.23
N SER A 45 2.60 -4.33 -7.90
CA SER A 45 2.16 -2.94 -7.95
C SER A 45 1.76 -2.43 -6.56
N ALA A 46 1.06 -3.22 -5.75
CA ALA A 46 0.64 -2.84 -4.41
C ALA A 46 1.85 -2.59 -3.50
N VAL A 47 2.82 -3.51 -3.50
CA VAL A 47 4.07 -3.38 -2.72
C VAL A 47 4.86 -2.15 -3.16
N LEU A 48 5.12 -1.97 -4.46
CA LEU A 48 5.90 -0.84 -4.95
C LEU A 48 5.21 0.49 -4.69
N ASN A 49 3.90 0.59 -4.95
CA ASN A 49 3.17 1.85 -4.81
C ASN A 49 3.10 2.30 -3.34
N SER A 50 2.81 1.38 -2.43
CA SER A 50 2.77 1.66 -0.99
C SER A 50 4.17 2.03 -0.48
N THR A 51 5.19 1.21 -0.79
CA THR A 51 6.60 1.48 -0.43
C THR A 51 7.04 2.86 -0.92
N ASN A 52 6.85 3.15 -2.21
CA ASN A 52 7.30 4.40 -2.81
C ASN A 52 6.49 5.63 -2.37
N THR A 53 5.29 5.43 -1.81
CA THR A 53 4.53 6.51 -1.16
C THR A 53 5.23 6.96 0.13
N TYR A 54 5.57 6.03 1.03
CA TYR A 54 6.33 6.36 2.25
C TYR A 54 7.72 6.90 1.91
N ARG A 55 8.45 6.28 0.97
CA ARG A 55 9.78 6.76 0.58
C ARG A 55 9.77 8.21 0.11
N LYS A 56 8.78 8.63 -0.69
CA LYS A 56 8.62 10.03 -1.12
C LYS A 56 8.40 10.98 0.05
N GLN A 57 7.59 10.59 1.03
CA GLN A 57 7.35 11.39 2.24
C GLN A 57 8.64 11.60 3.04
N HIS A 58 9.57 10.64 2.99
CA HIS A 58 10.83 10.66 3.73
C HIS A 58 12.06 10.98 2.86
N ASN A 59 11.87 11.69 1.74
CA ASN A 59 12.95 12.12 0.82
C ASN A 59 13.88 10.99 0.33
N ALA A 60 13.37 9.75 0.24
CA ALA A 60 14.05 8.62 -0.35
C ALA A 60 13.56 8.41 -1.78
N SER A 61 14.47 8.02 -2.70
CA SER A 61 14.12 7.75 -4.10
C SER A 61 13.31 6.47 -4.24
N ASP A 62 12.42 6.40 -5.22
CA ASP A 62 11.61 5.21 -5.50
C ASP A 62 12.49 3.95 -5.63
N MET A 63 12.08 2.87 -4.95
CA MET A 63 12.65 1.53 -5.16
C MET A 63 12.12 0.93 -6.45
N SER A 64 12.93 0.07 -7.06
CA SER A 64 12.56 -0.78 -8.19
C SER A 64 12.31 -2.20 -7.73
N TRP A 65 11.43 -2.92 -8.44
CA TRP A 65 11.27 -4.36 -8.23
C TRP A 65 12.51 -5.12 -8.69
N ASN A 66 12.89 -6.15 -7.95
CA ASN A 66 14.03 -6.98 -8.27
C ASN A 66 13.69 -8.47 -8.15
N ASP A 67 13.68 -9.17 -9.29
CA ASP A 67 13.30 -10.59 -9.35
C ASP A 67 14.27 -11.52 -8.60
N THR A 68 15.53 -11.11 -8.40
CA THR A 68 16.47 -11.90 -7.59
C THR A 68 16.10 -11.86 -6.11
N LEU A 69 15.68 -10.70 -5.61
CA LEU A 69 15.20 -10.55 -4.24
C LEU A 69 13.85 -11.26 -4.04
N ALA A 70 12.93 -11.15 -5.01
CA ALA A 70 11.66 -11.85 -4.97
C ALA A 70 11.85 -13.37 -4.99
N GLY A 71 12.78 -13.88 -5.81
CA GLY A 71 13.14 -15.30 -5.82
C GLY A 71 13.71 -15.78 -4.49
N PHE A 72 14.52 -14.96 -3.80
CA PHE A 72 15.01 -15.32 -2.46
C PHE A 72 13.87 -15.37 -1.43
N ALA A 73 12.95 -14.40 -1.46
CA ALA A 73 11.76 -14.41 -0.59
C ALA A 73 10.87 -15.65 -0.84
N ALA A 74 10.72 -16.04 -2.11
CA ALA A 74 10.01 -17.26 -2.52
C ALA A 74 10.68 -18.51 -1.95
N ASP A 75 11.99 -18.66 -2.17
CA ASP A 75 12.78 -19.79 -1.67
C ASP A 75 12.67 -19.89 -0.14
N TYR A 76 12.69 -18.76 0.57
CA TYR A 76 12.52 -18.72 2.02
C TYR A 76 11.15 -19.24 2.47
N LEU A 77 10.07 -18.85 1.77
CA LEU A 77 8.70 -19.32 2.06
C LEU A 77 8.49 -20.81 1.72
N ASP A 78 9.18 -21.31 0.69
CA ASP A 78 9.15 -22.72 0.28
C ASP A 78 9.93 -23.62 1.24
N ASP A 79 11.02 -23.12 1.83
CA ASP A 79 11.86 -23.84 2.78
C ASP A 79 11.28 -23.89 4.22
N MET A 80 10.23 -23.11 4.51
CA MET A 80 9.57 -23.14 5.82
C MET A 80 9.03 -24.55 6.14
N PRO A 81 9.25 -25.05 7.38
CA PRO A 81 8.77 -26.37 7.77
C PRO A 81 7.24 -26.40 7.89
N GLY A 82 6.59 -26.81 6.80
CA GLY A 82 5.14 -26.80 6.68
C GLY A 82 4.60 -25.41 6.33
N ASP A 83 3.31 -25.19 6.58
CA ASP A 83 2.63 -23.92 6.29
C ASP A 83 2.32 -23.14 7.59
N SER A 84 3.11 -23.36 8.65
CA SER A 84 2.96 -22.67 9.95
C SER A 84 3.17 -21.16 9.86
N CYS A 85 4.06 -20.74 8.95
CA CYS A 85 4.51 -19.35 8.81
C CYS A 85 4.90 -18.77 10.18
N ASP A 86 5.86 -19.43 10.83
CA ASP A 86 6.47 -18.92 12.05
C ASP A 86 7.16 -17.58 11.73
N PHE A 87 6.94 -16.58 12.58
CA PHE A 87 7.38 -15.21 12.33
C PHE A 87 8.87 -15.06 12.69
N GLU A 88 9.73 -15.51 11.78
CA GLU A 88 11.19 -15.52 11.94
C GLU A 88 11.86 -14.92 10.70
N HIS A 89 13.03 -14.31 10.88
CA HIS A 89 13.80 -13.77 9.77
C HIS A 89 14.62 -14.87 9.06
N SER A 90 14.80 -14.77 7.75
CA SER A 90 15.55 -15.77 6.96
C SER A 90 17.03 -15.88 7.34
N GLY A 91 17.58 -14.83 7.96
CA GLY A 91 19.02 -14.71 8.20
C GLY A 91 19.83 -14.49 6.91
N GLY A 92 19.15 -14.17 5.81
CA GLY A 92 19.73 -13.89 4.51
C GLY A 92 20.66 -12.66 4.47
N PRO A 93 21.34 -12.43 3.34
CA PRO A 93 22.26 -11.31 3.19
C PRO A 93 21.55 -9.95 2.97
N TYR A 94 20.26 -9.97 2.65
CA TYR A 94 19.44 -8.81 2.33
C TYR A 94 18.88 -8.15 3.60
N GLY A 95 18.26 -6.99 3.45
CA GLY A 95 17.37 -6.46 4.49
C GLY A 95 16.01 -7.13 4.35
N GLU A 96 15.24 -7.29 5.42
CA GLU A 96 14.03 -8.11 5.37
C GLU A 96 12.92 -7.50 6.24
N ASN A 97 11.69 -7.46 5.70
CA ASN A 97 10.47 -7.17 6.45
C ASN A 97 9.49 -8.33 6.31
N LEU A 98 8.77 -8.62 7.40
CA LEU A 98 7.82 -9.72 7.51
C LEU A 98 6.44 -9.19 7.95
N ALA A 99 5.36 -9.73 7.40
CA ALA A 99 4.00 -9.35 7.79
C ALA A 99 3.05 -10.54 7.67
N LYS A 100 2.18 -10.74 8.67
CA LYS A 100 1.20 -11.83 8.68
C LYS A 100 -0.19 -11.32 9.02
N GLY A 101 -1.21 -11.83 8.33
CA GLY A 101 -2.62 -11.64 8.73
C GLY A 101 -3.27 -10.33 8.29
N TYR A 102 -2.63 -9.56 7.42
CA TYR A 102 -3.24 -8.37 6.82
C TYR A 102 -4.19 -8.73 5.69
N HIS A 103 -5.18 -7.86 5.46
CA HIS A 103 -6.21 -8.07 4.45
C HIS A 103 -5.65 -8.13 3.02
N ASN A 104 -4.66 -7.28 2.71
CA ASN A 104 -4.00 -7.19 1.42
C ASN A 104 -2.54 -6.74 1.58
N ALA A 105 -1.76 -6.80 0.50
CA ALA A 105 -0.34 -6.43 0.49
C ALA A 105 -0.14 -4.96 0.88
N THR A 106 -1.01 -4.08 0.37
CA THR A 106 -0.99 -2.65 0.71
C THR A 106 -1.06 -2.43 2.23
N ARG A 107 -2.00 -3.08 2.93
CA ARG A 107 -2.13 -2.94 4.40
C ARG A 107 -0.92 -3.48 5.16
N SER A 108 -0.22 -4.46 4.61
CA SER A 108 1.00 -4.99 5.22
C SER A 108 2.12 -3.94 5.18
N VAL A 109 2.33 -3.32 4.03
CA VAL A 109 3.35 -2.29 3.86
C VAL A 109 2.99 -0.99 4.60
N GLU A 110 1.71 -0.61 4.63
CA GLU A 110 1.24 0.52 5.43
C GLU A 110 1.50 0.28 6.92
N ALA A 111 1.27 -0.92 7.44
CA ALA A 111 1.56 -1.23 8.83
C ALA A 111 3.05 -1.08 9.18
N TRP A 112 3.96 -1.51 8.29
CA TRP A 112 5.39 -1.24 8.45
C TRP A 112 5.69 0.26 8.38
N GLY A 113 5.09 0.99 7.44
CA GLY A 113 5.31 2.41 7.27
C GLY A 113 4.79 3.26 8.43
N ASP A 114 3.70 2.84 9.06
CA ASP A 114 3.05 3.54 10.17
C ASP A 114 3.86 3.47 11.48
N GLU A 115 4.85 2.58 11.60
CA GLU A 115 5.82 2.60 12.71
C GLU A 115 6.62 3.91 12.78
N ARG A 116 6.58 4.74 11.74
CA ARG A 116 7.12 6.11 11.75
C ARG A 116 6.61 6.96 12.92
N ASP A 117 5.38 6.68 13.39
CA ASP A 117 4.75 7.44 14.47
C ASP A 117 5.47 7.22 15.81
N ASP A 118 6.16 6.09 15.96
CA ASP A 118 6.93 5.73 17.15
C ASP A 118 8.45 6.00 16.98
N TYR A 119 8.92 6.29 15.76
CA TYR A 119 10.34 6.47 15.49
C TYR A 119 10.89 7.81 16.00
N ASN A 120 11.95 7.74 16.82
CA ASN A 120 12.64 8.92 17.31
C ASN A 120 13.76 9.37 16.35
N PHE A 121 13.40 10.25 15.42
CA PHE A 121 14.32 10.81 14.40
C PHE A 121 15.54 11.53 14.97
N HIS A 122 15.44 12.12 16.16
CA HIS A 122 16.57 12.79 16.81
C HIS A 122 17.57 11.81 17.42
N ARG A 123 17.08 10.68 17.93
CA ARG A 123 17.91 9.62 18.49
C ARG A 123 18.60 8.83 17.39
N GLY A 124 17.88 8.50 16.31
CA GLY A 124 18.43 7.88 15.11
C GLY A 124 19.13 6.55 15.41
N GLU A 125 18.39 5.61 15.98
CA GLU A 125 18.89 4.28 16.35
C GLU A 125 17.90 3.19 15.98
N PHE A 126 18.37 1.94 16.00
CA PHE A 126 17.50 0.78 15.81
C PHE A 126 16.62 0.56 17.04
N ASP A 127 15.37 0.17 16.79
CA ASP A 127 14.36 -0.19 17.77
C ASP A 127 13.47 -1.24 17.11
N GLU A 128 13.12 -2.33 17.80
CA GLU A 128 12.43 -3.47 17.19
C GLU A 128 11.02 -3.07 16.70
N GLU A 129 10.43 -2.09 17.36
CA GLU A 129 9.11 -1.52 17.08
C GLU A 129 9.09 -0.61 15.84
N THR A 130 10.25 -0.21 15.31
CA THR A 130 10.36 0.71 14.16
C THR A 130 11.30 0.20 13.06
N GLY A 131 11.75 -1.05 13.19
CA GLY A 131 12.68 -1.69 12.28
C GLY A 131 12.13 -1.81 10.86
N HIS A 132 10.82 -2.05 10.71
CA HIS A 132 10.23 -2.22 9.40
C HIS A 132 10.12 -0.88 8.67
N PHE A 133 9.68 0.18 9.36
CA PHE A 133 9.66 1.54 8.82
C PHE A 133 11.05 1.97 8.36
N THR A 134 12.05 1.84 9.23
CA THR A 134 13.40 2.29 8.95
C THR A 134 14.02 1.58 7.74
N GLN A 135 13.76 0.28 7.56
CA GLN A 135 14.15 -0.46 6.35
C GLN A 135 13.39 0.03 5.11
N LEU A 136 12.08 0.27 5.22
CA LEU A 136 11.21 0.70 4.11
C LEU A 136 11.67 2.04 3.53
N VAL A 137 12.01 3.01 4.38
CA VAL A 137 12.43 4.35 3.96
C VAL A 137 13.94 4.55 3.89
N TRP A 138 14.72 3.48 4.09
CA TRP A 138 16.18 3.55 4.07
C TRP A 138 16.69 4.12 2.75
N LYS A 139 17.33 5.29 2.81
CA LYS A 139 17.65 6.11 1.64
C LYS A 139 18.48 5.39 0.58
N ASN A 140 19.48 4.62 1.01
CA ASN A 140 20.39 3.93 0.10
C ASN A 140 19.84 2.61 -0.45
N THR A 141 18.74 2.07 0.09
CA THR A 141 18.10 0.89 -0.48
C THR A 141 17.44 1.27 -1.81
N THR A 142 17.72 0.53 -2.87
CA THR A 142 17.27 0.83 -4.24
C THR A 142 16.31 -0.20 -4.80
N ASP A 143 16.37 -1.42 -4.27
CA ASP A 143 15.68 -2.58 -4.81
C ASP A 143 14.87 -3.26 -3.70
N VAL A 144 13.68 -3.72 -4.07
CA VAL A 144 12.85 -4.59 -3.24
C VAL A 144 12.34 -5.75 -4.10
N GLY A 145 12.26 -6.93 -3.51
CA GLY A 145 11.54 -8.05 -4.09
C GLY A 145 10.88 -8.83 -2.97
N CYS A 146 9.64 -9.24 -3.19
CA CYS A 146 8.84 -9.87 -2.15
C CYS A 146 8.16 -11.11 -2.70
N ASP A 147 7.75 -11.99 -1.79
CA ASP A 147 6.80 -13.04 -2.09
C ASP A 147 5.83 -13.26 -0.92
N ARG A 148 4.76 -14.02 -1.16
CA ARG A 148 3.72 -14.31 -0.19
C ARG A 148 3.26 -15.76 -0.23
N LYS A 149 2.80 -16.26 0.90
CA LYS A 149 2.22 -17.60 1.06
C LYS A 149 0.97 -17.54 1.92
N LEU A 150 -0.01 -18.41 1.62
CA LEU A 150 -1.15 -18.63 2.50
C LEU A 150 -0.80 -19.72 3.50
N CYS A 151 -0.90 -19.40 4.79
CA CYS A 151 -0.54 -20.28 5.90
C CYS A 151 -1.69 -21.22 6.28
N ASP A 152 -1.39 -22.24 7.08
CA ASP A 152 -2.36 -23.25 7.58
C ASP A 152 -3.52 -22.64 8.37
N ASP A 153 -3.27 -21.50 9.03
CA ASP A 153 -4.28 -20.73 9.76
C ASP A 153 -5.16 -19.83 8.87
N GLY A 154 -4.95 -19.88 7.54
CA GLY A 154 -5.68 -19.11 6.54
C GLY A 154 -5.24 -17.65 6.44
N GLN A 155 -4.15 -17.26 7.09
CA GLN A 155 -3.58 -15.91 6.99
C GLN A 155 -2.51 -15.86 5.90
N TRP A 156 -2.44 -14.73 5.19
CA TRP A 156 -1.32 -14.46 4.28
C TRP A 156 -0.09 -14.05 5.07
N TYR A 157 1.06 -14.58 4.65
CA TYR A 157 2.38 -14.20 5.12
C TYR A 157 3.17 -13.59 3.96
N LEU A 158 3.72 -12.40 4.19
CA LEU A 158 4.46 -11.59 3.25
C LEU A 158 5.90 -11.46 3.72
N VAL A 159 6.84 -11.74 2.83
CA VAL A 159 8.28 -11.54 3.04
C VAL A 159 8.77 -10.59 1.96
N CYS A 160 9.45 -9.52 2.37
CA CYS A 160 10.05 -8.55 1.47
C CYS A 160 11.55 -8.43 1.75
N GLU A 161 12.35 -8.58 0.69
CA GLU A 161 13.80 -8.49 0.71
C GLU A 161 14.27 -7.19 0.06
N TYR A 162 15.31 -6.58 0.64
CA TYR A 162 15.77 -5.23 0.32
C TYR A 162 17.27 -5.21 0.02
N TRP A 163 17.64 -4.49 -1.05
CA TRP A 163 19.05 -4.29 -1.39
C TRP A 163 19.39 -2.85 -1.84
N PRO A 164 20.54 -2.31 -1.41
CA PRO A 164 21.35 -2.72 -0.26
C PRO A 164 20.53 -2.81 1.03
N ARG A 165 20.95 -3.64 1.99
CA ARG A 165 20.21 -3.81 3.25
C ARG A 165 20.20 -2.50 4.07
N GLY A 166 19.09 -2.25 4.75
CA GLY A 166 18.94 -1.16 5.68
C GLY A 166 19.35 -1.54 7.10
N ASN A 167 18.94 -0.70 8.05
CA ASN A 167 19.09 -0.90 9.49
C ASN A 167 20.54 -1.16 9.94
N ILE A 168 21.50 -0.54 9.26
CA ILE A 168 22.91 -0.61 9.63
C ILE A 168 23.15 0.32 10.83
N ILE A 169 23.55 -0.28 11.95
CA ILE A 169 23.88 0.44 13.19
C ILE A 169 24.88 1.56 12.91
N GLY A 170 24.53 2.77 13.36
CA GLY A 170 25.33 3.99 13.17
C GLY A 170 25.04 4.77 11.88
N GLN A 171 24.11 4.34 11.03
CA GLN A 171 23.78 5.04 9.76
C GLN A 171 22.38 5.66 9.72
N PHE A 172 21.53 5.42 10.73
CA PHE A 172 20.11 5.80 10.74
C PHE A 172 19.86 7.30 10.47
N VAL A 173 20.61 8.20 11.11
CA VAL A 173 20.44 9.67 10.95
C VAL A 173 20.60 10.12 9.50
N GLU A 174 21.48 9.47 8.73
CA GLU A 174 21.71 9.81 7.32
C GLU A 174 20.72 9.13 6.37
N GLN A 175 20.11 8.03 6.82
CA GLN A 175 19.35 7.10 5.99
C GLN A 175 17.84 7.20 6.19
N VAL A 176 17.38 7.73 7.33
CA VAL A 176 15.97 7.85 7.71
C VAL A 176 15.70 9.32 8.05
N GLN A 177 15.04 10.03 7.13
CA GLN A 177 14.71 11.45 7.31
C GLN A 177 13.29 11.62 7.87
N GLU A 178 13.05 12.70 8.59
CA GLU A 178 11.69 13.14 8.94
C GLU A 178 10.84 13.39 7.69
N GLU A 179 9.52 13.36 7.86
CA GLU A 179 8.59 13.68 6.77
C GLU A 179 8.82 15.09 6.22
N SER A 180 8.90 15.20 4.89
CA SER A 180 8.87 16.49 4.22
C SER A 180 7.43 16.88 3.88
N PHE A 181 6.89 17.89 4.57
CA PHE A 181 5.61 18.50 4.21
C PHE A 181 5.76 19.29 2.90
N GLY A 182 5.69 18.59 1.76
CA GLY A 182 6.12 19.15 0.49
C GLY A 182 5.50 18.55 -0.77
N ALA A 183 4.22 18.11 -0.75
CA ALA A 183 3.28 18.11 -1.90
C ALA A 183 2.00 17.29 -1.59
N SER A 184 1.17 17.75 -0.66
CA SER A 184 -0.25 17.38 -0.63
C SER A 184 -1.07 18.64 -0.35
N SER A 185 -1.84 19.04 -1.35
CA SER A 185 -2.69 20.22 -1.35
C SER A 185 -3.86 20.06 -0.38
N ALA A 186 -3.83 20.79 0.73
CA ALA A 186 -5.02 21.13 1.51
C ALA A 186 -5.24 22.67 1.42
N PRO A 187 -6.42 23.15 1.00
CA PRO A 187 -6.70 24.58 1.05
C PRO A 187 -7.22 24.98 2.44
N GLY A 188 -6.44 25.77 3.17
CA GLY A 188 -6.88 26.46 4.39
C GLY A 188 -5.69 26.79 5.29
N ILE A 189 -5.51 27.96 5.87
CA ILE A 189 -6.24 29.24 5.95
C ILE A 189 -5.11 30.29 6.09
N PRO A 190 -5.15 31.47 5.46
CA PRO A 190 -4.10 32.46 5.69
C PRO A 190 -4.17 32.91 7.15
N LEU A 191 -3.05 32.79 7.86
CA LEU A 191 -2.86 33.37 9.18
C LEU A 191 -3.00 34.89 9.05
N GLY A 192 -4.24 35.37 9.23
CA GLY A 192 -4.54 36.78 9.39
C GLY A 192 -3.84 37.27 10.65
N VAL A 193 -2.98 38.27 10.47
CA VAL A 193 -2.40 39.07 11.55
C VAL A 193 -3.55 39.57 12.44
N VAL A 194 -3.71 38.99 13.63
CA VAL A 194 -4.60 39.53 14.65
C VAL A 194 -3.92 40.77 15.22
N VAL A 195 -4.23 41.94 14.64
CA VAL A 195 -3.93 43.22 15.26
C VAL A 195 -4.88 43.36 16.44
N ILE A 196 -4.40 43.05 17.65
CA ILE A 196 -5.12 43.33 18.89
C ILE A 196 -5.09 44.85 19.07
N VAL A 197 -6.16 45.53 18.63
CA VAL A 197 -6.40 46.93 18.99
C VAL A 197 -6.98 46.94 20.40
N SER A 198 -6.12 47.24 21.36
CA SER A 198 -6.47 47.47 22.76
C SER A 198 -7.41 48.68 22.87
N CYS A 199 -8.72 48.46 22.92
CA CYS A 199 -9.66 49.50 23.30
C CYS A 199 -9.91 49.42 24.81
N TRP A 200 -9.25 50.32 25.55
CA TRP A 200 -9.58 50.65 26.92
C TRP A 200 -10.95 51.35 26.94
N MET A 201 -11.95 50.76 27.58
CA MET A 201 -13.11 51.52 28.06
C MET A 201 -12.88 51.84 29.54
N LEU A 202 -12.52 53.09 29.80
CA LEU A 202 -12.75 53.76 31.06
C LEU A 202 -13.97 54.70 30.90
N ALA A 203 -14.75 54.76 31.97
CA ALA A 203 -15.97 55.55 32.23
C ALA A 203 -17.29 54.94 31.72
#